data_AF-A0A847FF33-F1
#
_entry.id   AF-A0A847FF33-F1
#
_cell.length_a   1.000
_cell.length_b   1.000
_cell.length_c   1.000
_cell.angle_alpha   90.00
_cell.angle_beta   90.00
_cell.angle_gamma   90.00
#
_symmetry.space_group_name_H-M   'P 1'
#
loop_
_entity.id
_entity.type
_entity.pdbx_description
1 polymer ?
#
loop_
_entity_poly.entity_id
_entity_poly.type
_entity_poly.pdbx_seq_one_letter_code
_entity_poly.pdbx_strand_id
1 'polypeptide(L)'
;MREYTLLAIIFAAAIPVMDRIFRTGLMKNRLFYVFLAVIFFFKLLVNGYLTSRLIVIYNPAMFSGIRLGSIPLEDFLFGFSMVGFCLIVWEKAQNR
;
A
#
# COMPACT_ATOMS: atom_id res chain seq x y z
N MET A 1 6.40 18.53 -2.64
CA MET A 1 7.50 17.60 -2.37
C MET A 1 7.14 16.25 -3.00
N ARG A 2 7.77 15.93 -4.14
CA ARG A 2 7.54 14.70 -4.95
C ARG A 2 8.20 13.46 -4.33
N GLU A 3 8.97 13.65 -3.26
CA GLU A 3 9.68 12.63 -2.51
C GLU A 3 8.71 11.56 -2.00
N TYR A 4 7.52 11.95 -1.53
CA TYR A 4 6.50 10.99 -1.07
C TYR A 4 6.04 10.06 -2.19
N THR A 5 5.66 10.61 -3.35
CA THR A 5 5.24 9.81 -4.51
C THR A 5 6.38 8.90 -5.00
N LEU A 6 7.61 9.41 -5.07
CA LEU A 6 8.77 8.62 -5.47
C LEU A 6 9.02 7.46 -4.50
N LEU A 7 9.02 7.72 -3.19
CA LEU A 7 9.20 6.69 -2.17
C LEU A 7 8.08 5.66 -2.23
N ALA A 8 6.82 6.07 -2.36
CA ALA A 8 5.68 5.16 -2.46
C ALA A 8 5.81 4.20 -3.66
N ILE A 9 6.25 4.70 -4.82
CA ILE A 9 6.49 3.88 -6.00
C ILE A 9 7.68 2.93 -5.78
N ILE A 10 8.80 3.44 -5.25
CA ILE A 10 10.01 2.65 -5.00
C ILE A 10 9.71 1.50 -4.05
N PHE A 11 9.05 1.77 -2.92
CA PHE A 11 8.72 0.73 -1.94
C PHE A 11 7.71 -0.27 -2.50
N ALA A 12 6.72 0.17 -3.27
CA ALA A 12 5.75 -0.74 -3.89
C ALA A 12 6.43 -1.67 -4.90
N ALA A 13 7.35 -1.14 -5.70
CA ALA A 13 8.15 -1.91 -6.64
C ALA A 13 9.15 -2.85 -5.94
N ALA A 14 9.63 -2.49 -4.73
CA ALA A 14 10.56 -3.31 -3.98
C ALA A 14 9.93 -4.61 -3.44
N ILE A 15 8.63 -4.62 -3.11
CA ILE A 15 7.96 -5.81 -2.53
C ILE A 15 8.07 -7.06 -3.42
N PRO A 16 7.72 -7.05 -4.72
CA PRO A 16 7.87 -8.24 -5.56
C PRO A 16 9.34 -8.67 -5.74
N VAL A 17 10.30 -7.73 -5.65
CA VAL A 17 11.74 -8.06 -5.66
C VAL A 17 12.12 -8.78 -4.36
N MET A 18 11.69 -8.25 -3.22
CA MET A 18 11.91 -8.85 -1.91
C MET A 18 11.26 -10.23 -1.78
N ASP A 19 10.02 -10.40 -2.24
CA ASP A 19 9.32 -11.69 -2.22
C ASP A 19 10.10 -12.79 -2.98
N ARG A 20 10.75 -12.41 -4.09
CA ARG A 20 11.62 -13.32 -4.85
C ARG A 20 12.95 -13.60 -4.13
N ILE A 21 13.59 -12.59 -3.54
CA ILE A 21 14.86 -12.75 -2.82
C ILE A 21 14.67 -13.64 -1.59
N PHE A 22 13.65 -13.36 -0.77
CA PHE A 22 13.37 -14.11 0.45
C PHE A 22 12.58 -15.40 0.20
N ARG A 23 12.12 -15.63 -1.03
CA ARG A 23 11.38 -16.81 -1.48
C ARG A 23 10.13 -17.09 -0.63
N THR A 24 9.47 -16.03 -0.17
CA THR A 24 8.27 -16.11 0.67
C THR A 24 7.04 -16.59 -0.10
N GLY A 25 6.99 -16.41 -1.42
CA GLY A 25 5.88 -16.87 -2.26
C GLY A 25 4.58 -16.09 -2.03
N LEU A 26 4.66 -14.93 -1.40
CA LEU A 26 3.53 -14.08 -1.03
C LEU A 26 2.76 -13.64 -2.27
N MET A 27 3.45 -13.27 -3.35
CA MET A 27 2.81 -12.84 -4.60
C MET A 27 2.11 -13.97 -5.35
N LYS A 28 2.38 -15.23 -5.01
CA LYS A 28 1.68 -16.40 -5.58
C LYS A 28 0.46 -16.81 -4.76
N ASN A 29 0.37 -16.34 -3.52
CA ASN A 29 -0.70 -16.73 -2.60
C ASN A 29 -2.00 -15.96 -2.93
N ARG A 30 -3.06 -16.68 -3.29
CA ARG A 30 -4.36 -16.07 -3.59
C ARG A 30 -4.99 -15.38 -2.38
N LEU A 31 -4.77 -15.90 -1.17
CA LEU A 31 -5.29 -15.29 0.06
C LEU A 31 -4.72 -13.89 0.29
N PHE A 32 -3.45 -13.66 -0.07
CA PHE A 32 -2.83 -12.34 0.04
C PHE A 32 -3.61 -11.27 -0.74
N TYR A 33 -4.05 -11.59 -1.96
CA TYR A 33 -4.85 -10.67 -2.76
C TYR A 33 -6.28 -10.49 -2.21
N VAL A 34 -6.88 -11.52 -1.61
CA VAL A 34 -8.16 -11.39 -0.92
C VAL A 34 -8.04 -10.44 0.27
N PHE A 35 -6.99 -10.60 1.09
CA PHE A 35 -6.72 -9.68 2.20
C PHE A 35 -6.46 -8.25 1.72
N LEU A 36 -5.66 -8.07 0.66
CA LEU A 36 -5.45 -6.74 0.06
C LEU A 36 -6.76 -6.13 -0.44
N ALA A 37 -7.63 -6.90 -1.08
CA ALA A 37 -8.92 -6.43 -1.54
C ALA A 37 -9.80 -5.96 -0.37
N VAL A 38 -9.83 -6.71 0.74
CA VAL A 38 -10.55 -6.32 1.96
C VAL A 38 -9.98 -5.02 2.53
N ILE A 39 -8.65 -4.91 2.65
CA ILE A 39 -7.98 -3.69 3.13
C ILE A 39 -8.32 -2.50 2.24
N PHE A 40 -8.25 -2.65 0.92
CA PHE A 40 -8.56 -1.58 -0.02
C PHE A 40 -10.04 -1.20 -0.02
N PHE A 41 -10.94 -2.17 0.14
CA PHE A 41 -12.37 -1.91 0.30
C PHE A 41 -12.66 -1.03 1.51
N PHE A 42 -12.17 -1.42 2.69
CA PHE A 42 -12.34 -0.61 3.90
C PHE A 42 -11.59 0.72 3.82
N LYS A 43 -10.43 0.76 3.14
CA LYS A 43 -9.70 1.99 2.89
C LYS A 43 -10.56 2.98 2.10
N LEU A 44 -11.17 2.53 1.00
CA LEU A 44 -12.08 3.34 0.19
C LEU A 44 -13.30 3.81 0.99
N LEU A 45 -13.89 2.93 1.80
CA LEU A 45 -15.07 3.27 2.60
C LEU A 45 -14.74 4.32 3.68
N VAL A 46 -13.74 4.04 4.51
CA VAL A 46 -13.41 4.88 5.68
C VAL A 46 -12.67 6.15 5.26
N ASN A 47 -11.54 6.01 4.56
CA ASN A 47 -10.77 7.20 4.16
C ASN A 47 -11.52 8.00 3.09
N GLY A 48 -12.34 7.34 2.27
CA GLY A 48 -13.18 8.02 1.31
C GLY A 48 -14.17 8.96 2.00
N TYR A 49 -14.82 8.47 3.07
CA TYR A 49 -15.72 9.24 3.92
C TYR A 49 -15.01 10.35 4.70
N LEU A 50 -13.87 10.05 5.35
CA LEU A 50 -13.14 11.04 6.14
C LEU A 50 -12.62 12.21 5.28
N THR A 51 -12.13 11.90 4.07
CA THR A 51 -11.60 12.92 3.16
C THR A 51 -12.72 13.76 2.55
N SER A 52 -13.90 13.18 2.27
CA SER A 52 -15.03 13.93 1.74
C SER A 52 -15.66 14.88 2.77
N ARG A 53 -15.51 14.58 4.06
CA ARG A 53 -15.97 15.43 5.17
C ARG A 53 -14.94 16.48 5.62
N LEU A 54 -13.82 16.62 4.91
CA LEU A 54 -12.71 17.50 5.27
C LEU A 54 -12.12 17.22 6.66
N ILE A 55 -12.32 16.00 7.18
CA ILE A 55 -11.73 15.56 8.45
C ILE A 55 -10.25 15.23 8.22
N VAL A 56 -9.94 14.60 7.09
CA VAL A 56 -8.58 14.35 6.63
C VAL A 56 -8.32 15.21 5.40
N ILE A 57 -7.33 16.10 5.49
CA ILE A 57 -6.98 17.05 4.43
C ILE A 57 -5.59 16.70 3.92
N TYR A 58 -5.51 16.28 2.65
CA TYR A 58 -4.24 16.03 1.98
C TYR A 58 -3.67 17.34 1.42
N ASN A 59 -2.38 17.58 1.67
CA ASN A 59 -1.68 18.72 1.08
C ASN A 59 -1.48 18.48 -0.44
N PRO A 60 -2.03 19.33 -1.32
CA PRO A 60 -1.93 19.16 -2.78
C PRO A 60 -0.49 19.19 -3.31
N ALA A 61 0.46 19.74 -2.54
CA ALA A 61 1.88 19.74 -2.92
C ALA A 61 2.59 18.40 -2.66
N MET A 62 1.96 17.44 -1.98
CA MET A 62 2.59 16.19 -1.50
C MET A 62 2.25 14.94 -2.32
N PHE A 63 1.26 15.01 -3.22
CA PHE A 63 0.86 13.89 -4.07
C PHE A 63 0.74 14.34 -5.53
N SER A 64 0.76 13.40 -6.47
CA SER A 64 0.83 13.64 -7.92
C SER A 64 -0.43 14.28 -8.53
N GLY A 65 -1.46 14.53 -7.73
CA GLY A 65 -2.78 14.97 -8.20
C GLY A 65 -3.72 13.82 -8.61
N ILE A 66 -3.21 12.59 -8.71
CA ILE A 66 -4.02 11.41 -9.07
C ILE A 66 -4.78 10.90 -7.84
N ARG A 67 -6.11 10.78 -7.96
CA ARG A 67 -6.98 10.31 -6.89
C ARG A 67 -7.82 9.12 -7.34
N LEU A 68 -8.07 8.20 -6.41
CA LEU A 68 -9.10 7.17 -6.51
C LEU A 68 -10.22 7.54 -5.54
N GLY A 69 -11.33 8.05 -6.09
CA GLY A 69 -12.37 8.70 -5.29
C GLY A 69 -11.83 9.99 -4.66
N SER A 70 -11.88 10.10 -3.33
CA SER A 70 -11.34 11.24 -2.59
C SER A 70 -9.89 11.04 -2.11
N ILE A 71 -9.33 9.84 -2.23
CA ILE A 71 -8.02 9.46 -1.66
C ILE A 71 -6.91 9.51 -2.73
N PRO A 72 -5.69 9.97 -2.43
CA PRO A 72 -4.55 9.89 -3.35
C PRO A 72 -4.20 8.44 -3.74
N LEU A 73 -3.71 8.24 -4.97
CA LEU A 73 -3.29 6.92 -5.43
C LEU A 73 -2.08 6.37 -4.63
N GLU A 74 -1.16 7.25 -4.25
CA GLU A 74 0.06 6.95 -3.51
C GLU A 74 -0.22 6.25 -2.18
N ASP A 75 -1.34 6.57 -1.53
CA ASP A 75 -1.76 5.93 -0.29
C ASP A 75 -2.00 4.42 -0.48
N PHE A 76 -2.50 4.01 -1.64
CA PHE A 76 -2.71 2.58 -1.95
C PHE A 76 -1.36 1.87 -2.15
N LEU A 77 -0.42 2.51 -2.85
CA LEU A 77 0.94 2.01 -3.03
C LEU A 77 1.66 1.87 -1.69
N PHE A 78 1.55 2.87 -0.83
CA PHE A 78 2.10 2.83 0.52
C PHE A 78 1.49 1.70 1.35
N GLY A 79 0.15 1.57 1.34
CA GLY A 79 -0.54 0.50 2.07
C GLY A 79 -0.12 -0.91 1.61
N PHE A 80 -0.03 -1.12 0.30
CA PHE A 80 0.50 -2.36 -0.29
C PHE A 80 1.93 -2.64 0.17
N SER A 81 2.79 -1.61 0.12
CA SER A 81 4.21 -1.73 0.49
C SER A 81 4.38 -2.12 1.95
N MET A 82 3.64 -1.44 2.84
CA MET A 82 3.69 -1.67 4.28
C MET A 82 3.25 -3.09 4.63
N VAL A 83 2.08 -3.52 4.13
CA VAL A 83 1.54 -4.87 4.40
C VAL A 83 2.44 -5.94 3.79
N GLY A 84 2.87 -5.77 2.54
CA GLY A 84 3.76 -6.70 1.86
C GLY A 84 5.09 -6.86 2.58
N PHE A 85 5.70 -5.76 3.02
CA PHE A 85 6.96 -5.78 3.77
C PHE A 85 6.80 -6.51 5.11
N CYS A 86 5.75 -6.19 5.89
CA CYS A 86 5.47 -6.87 7.15
C CYS A 86 5.33 -8.38 6.98
N LEU A 87 4.58 -8.82 5.97
CA LEU A 87 4.38 -10.25 5.70
C LEU A 87 5.67 -10.94 5.23
N ILE A 88 6.47 -10.31 4.37
CA ILE A 88 7.75 -10.88 3.93
C ILE A 88 8.69 -11.06 5.13
N VAL A 89 8.80 -10.05 5.99
CA VAL A 89 9.63 -10.12 7.21
C VAL A 89 9.11 -11.19 8.16
N TRP A 90 7.79 -11.25 8.36
CA TRP A 90 7.15 -12.25 9.21
C TRP A 90 7.41 -13.68 8.72
N GLU A 91 7.14 -13.96 7.45
CA GLU A 91 7.40 -15.26 6.82
C GLU A 91 8.88 -15.64 6.90
N LYS A 92 9.78 -14.67 6.73
CA LYS A 92 11.22 -14.94 6.84
C LYS A 92 11.65 -15.23 8.28
N ALA A 93 11.02 -14.59 9.26
CA ALA A 93 11.26 -14.84 10.67
C ALA A 93 10.70 -16.20 11.12
N GLN A 94 9.55 -16.62 10.59
CA GLN A 94 8.91 -17.89 10.90
C GLN A 94 9.58 -19.09 10.20
N ASN A 95 10.14 -18.91 9.01
CA ASN A 95 10.89 -19.94 8.27
C ASN A 95 12.39 -19.98 8.64
N ARG A 96 12.76 -19.51 9.83
CA ARG A 96 14.06 -19.72 10.47
C ARG A 96 13.87 -20.65 11.65
#